data_AF-A0A9E1Y6X3-F1
#
_entry.id   AF-A0A9E1Y6X3-F1
#
_cell.length_a   1.000
_cell.length_b   1.000
_cell.length_c   1.000
_cell.angle_alpha   90.00
_cell.angle_beta   90.00
_cell.angle_gamma   90.00
#
_symmetry.space_group_name_H-M   'P 1'
#
loop_
_entity.id
_entity.type
_entity.pdbx_description
1 polymer ?
#
loop_
_entity_poly.entity_id
_entity_poly.type
_entity_poly.pdbx_seq_one_letter_code
_entity_poly.pdbx_strand_id
1 'polypeptide(L)'
;MKYVTYIFIFICFAKSQSDLDIQNIEQMPLHTKILWGENGFFRQINFGPKTRKDELKLRVKMLQNHQKLALLSLGMLAYQSLLGYKMYEGDYSKLSSHRKFSTITWSFYMTSASLSYFAPPAQKYEKRVSSMKVHRWLSYIHFAGMMAIPFLGKNISNSNDYDKALRLHKNVATITVTSMSLSALLTILPY
;
A
#
# COMPACT_ATOMS: atom_id res chain seq x y z
N MET A 1 -47.18 25.83 -40.28
CA MET A 1 -46.06 25.29 -39.48
C MET A 1 -46.55 25.18 -38.05
N LYS A 2 -47.16 24.06 -37.66
CA LYS A 2 -46.50 22.90 -37.04
C LYS A 2 -45.59 23.30 -35.87
N TYR A 3 -46.18 23.19 -34.66
CA TYR A 3 -45.65 22.69 -33.37
C TYR A 3 -44.11 22.71 -33.21
N VAL A 4 -43.55 23.11 -32.07
CA VAL A 4 -43.59 22.30 -30.86
C VAL A 4 -43.01 23.11 -29.68
N THR A 5 -43.78 23.22 -28.61
CA THR A 5 -43.32 23.56 -27.26
C THR A 5 -43.14 22.24 -26.51
N TYR A 6 -41.92 21.91 -26.04
CA TYR A 6 -41.75 20.90 -25.00
C TYR A 6 -40.67 21.34 -24.01
N ILE A 7 -41.15 21.71 -22.82
CA ILE A 7 -40.38 21.78 -21.58
C ILE A 7 -40.19 20.32 -21.14
N PHE A 8 -38.93 19.86 -21.06
CA PHE A 8 -38.59 18.62 -20.38
C PHE A 8 -38.03 18.95 -19.00
N ILE A 9 -38.92 19.00 -18.01
CA ILE A 9 -38.56 18.80 -16.61
C ILE A 9 -38.64 17.28 -16.38
N PHE A 10 -37.49 16.61 -16.44
CA PHE A 10 -37.37 15.23 -15.98
C PHE A 10 -36.74 15.28 -14.58
N ILE A 11 -37.60 15.29 -13.56
CA ILE A 11 -37.19 15.08 -12.17
C ILE A 11 -36.82 13.60 -12.05
N CYS A 12 -35.53 13.29 -12.18
CA CYS A 12 -35.01 12.02 -11.72
C CYS A 12 -34.85 12.08 -10.20
N PHE A 13 -35.90 11.72 -9.46
CA PHE A 13 -35.76 11.18 -8.11
C PHE A 13 -35.14 9.78 -8.20
N ALA A 14 -33.88 9.70 -8.60
CA ALA A 14 -33.09 8.49 -8.37
C ALA A 14 -32.80 8.42 -6.86
N LYS A 15 -33.35 7.42 -6.18
CA LYS A 15 -32.93 7.05 -4.83
C LYS A 15 -31.44 6.69 -4.87
N SER A 16 -30.57 7.67 -4.61
CA SER A 16 -29.11 7.55 -4.42
C SER A 16 -28.71 6.67 -3.22
N GLN A 17 -29.64 5.90 -2.63
CA GLN A 17 -29.49 5.26 -1.34
C GLN A 17 -29.06 3.78 -1.43
N SER A 18 -29.14 3.13 -2.60
CA SER A 18 -28.99 1.66 -2.72
C SER A 18 -27.55 1.12 -2.69
N ASP A 19 -26.52 1.97 -2.80
CA ASP A 19 -25.16 1.50 -3.11
C ASP A 19 -24.13 1.62 -1.97
N LEU A 20 -24.58 1.84 -0.73
CA LEU A 20 -23.67 1.97 0.43
C LEU A 20 -23.32 0.62 1.10
N ASP A 21 -24.07 -0.44 0.82
CA ASP A 21 -23.84 -1.75 1.44
C ASP A 21 -22.57 -2.43 0.93
N ILE A 22 -21.93 -3.20 1.81
CA ILE A 22 -20.70 -3.93 1.50
C ILE A 22 -21.05 -5.22 0.74
N GLN A 23 -20.65 -5.29 -0.52
CA GLN A 23 -20.79 -6.48 -1.34
C GLN A 23 -19.72 -7.53 -1.00
N ASN A 24 -20.14 -8.80 -0.90
CA ASN A 24 -19.30 -9.95 -0.57
C ASN A 24 -18.57 -9.81 0.79
N ILE A 25 -19.28 -9.35 1.82
CA ILE A 25 -18.72 -9.11 3.17
C ILE A 25 -17.96 -10.30 3.76
N GLU A 26 -18.34 -11.52 3.41
CA GLU A 26 -17.65 -12.75 3.83
C GLU A 26 -16.17 -12.77 3.45
N GLN A 27 -15.81 -12.11 2.35
CA GLN A 27 -14.44 -12.00 1.84
C GLN A 27 -13.64 -10.84 2.45
N MET A 28 -14.22 -10.11 3.41
CA MET A 28 -13.51 -9.03 4.09
C MET A 28 -12.29 -9.59 4.86
N PRO A 29 -11.10 -8.99 4.72
CA PRO A 29 -9.92 -9.39 5.47
C PRO A 29 -10.11 -9.30 6.99
N LEU A 30 -9.51 -10.24 7.73
CA LEU A 30 -9.61 -10.29 9.19
C LEU A 30 -9.18 -8.99 9.87
N HIS A 31 -8.05 -8.39 9.48
CA HIS A 31 -7.60 -7.11 10.06
C HIS A 31 -8.63 -5.99 9.86
N THR A 32 -9.28 -5.93 8.68
CA THR A 32 -10.34 -4.95 8.42
C THR A 32 -11.57 -5.21 9.29
N LYS A 33 -11.97 -6.48 9.48
CA LYS A 33 -13.05 -6.86 10.41
C LYS A 33 -12.75 -6.42 11.84
N ILE A 34 -11.53 -6.69 12.32
CA ILE A 34 -11.09 -6.32 13.68
C ILE A 34 -11.06 -4.80 13.88
N LEU A 35 -10.61 -4.04 12.89
CA LEU A 35 -10.49 -2.58 13.00
C LEU A 35 -11.83 -1.85 12.79
N TRP A 36 -12.59 -2.25 11.78
CA TRP A 36 -13.71 -1.49 11.22
C TRP A 36 -15.06 -2.21 11.19
N GLY A 37 -15.12 -3.49 11.58
CA GLY A 37 -16.37 -4.23 11.68
C GLY A 37 -17.34 -3.60 12.68
N GLU A 38 -18.56 -4.14 12.80
CA GLU A 38 -19.60 -3.60 13.70
C GLU A 38 -19.10 -3.44 15.15
N ASN A 39 -18.36 -4.44 15.64
CA ASN A 39 -17.70 -4.43 16.95
C ASN A 39 -16.19 -4.13 16.85
N GLY A 40 -15.75 -3.52 15.75
CA GLY A 40 -14.34 -3.24 15.49
C GLY A 40 -13.77 -2.15 16.39
N PHE A 41 -12.44 -2.16 16.57
CA PHE A 41 -11.72 -1.25 17.45
C PHE A 41 -12.11 0.23 17.24
N PHE A 42 -12.14 0.71 16.00
CA PHE A 42 -12.46 2.11 15.71
C PHE A 42 -13.91 2.47 16.03
N ARG A 43 -14.85 1.51 15.99
CA ARG A 43 -16.24 1.75 16.42
C ARG A 43 -16.33 1.92 17.92
N GLN A 44 -15.62 1.08 18.67
CA GLN A 44 -15.63 1.09 20.14
C GLN A 44 -15.13 2.42 20.71
N ILE A 45 -14.14 3.04 20.07
CA ILE A 45 -13.59 4.33 20.49
C ILE A 45 -14.23 5.54 19.78
N ASN A 46 -15.31 5.34 19.02
CA ASN A 46 -15.99 6.39 18.24
C ASN A 46 -15.04 7.16 17.30
N PHE A 47 -14.10 6.45 16.66
CA PHE A 47 -13.13 6.99 15.72
C PHE A 47 -13.53 6.72 14.27
N GLY A 48 -13.37 7.73 13.42
CA GLY A 48 -13.65 7.66 11.99
C GLY A 48 -15.01 8.23 11.58
N PRO A 49 -15.38 8.14 10.30
CA PRO A 49 -16.61 8.73 9.78
C PRO A 49 -17.86 8.03 10.32
N LYS A 50 -18.93 8.81 10.54
CA LYS A 50 -20.23 8.30 11.04
C LYS A 50 -21.10 7.68 9.95
N THR A 51 -20.86 8.03 8.69
CA THR A 51 -21.67 7.55 7.55
C THR A 51 -20.83 6.67 6.64
N ARG A 52 -21.48 5.67 6.06
CA ARG A 52 -20.82 4.76 5.12
C ARG A 52 -20.28 5.48 3.88
N LYS A 53 -20.98 6.51 3.41
CA LYS A 53 -20.55 7.38 2.31
C LYS A 53 -19.22 8.07 2.63
N ASP A 54 -19.08 8.60 3.85
CA ASP A 54 -17.87 9.30 4.24
C ASP A 54 -16.70 8.34 4.54
N GLU A 55 -16.98 7.11 4.97
CA GLU A 55 -15.96 6.05 5.04
C GLU A 55 -15.39 5.70 3.68
N LEU A 56 -16.24 5.60 2.66
CA LEU A 56 -15.78 5.33 1.30
C LEU A 56 -14.93 6.49 0.77
N LYS A 57 -15.33 7.75 1.02
CA LYS A 57 -14.49 8.92 0.69
C LYS A 57 -13.14 8.87 1.42
N LEU A 58 -13.14 8.55 2.72
CA LEU A 58 -11.91 8.41 3.50
C LEU A 58 -11.02 7.30 2.94
N ARG A 59 -11.59 6.13 2.65
CA ARG A 59 -10.88 5.00 2.04
C ARG A 59 -10.24 5.41 0.72
N VAL A 60 -10.99 6.04 -0.19
CA VAL A 60 -10.45 6.49 -1.48
C VAL A 60 -9.27 7.44 -1.26
N LYS A 61 -9.42 8.44 -0.38
CA LYS A 61 -8.33 9.39 -0.07
C LYS A 61 -7.10 8.70 0.51
N MET A 62 -7.29 7.76 1.45
CA MET A 62 -6.21 6.98 2.06
C MET A 62 -5.49 6.13 1.02
N LEU A 63 -6.22 5.42 0.15
CA LEU A 63 -5.63 4.56 -0.87
C LEU A 63 -4.94 5.35 -2.00
N GLN A 64 -5.47 6.50 -2.39
CA GLN A 64 -4.78 7.41 -3.32
C GLN A 64 -3.45 7.91 -2.73
N ASN A 65 -3.45 8.28 -1.45
CA ASN A 65 -2.23 8.68 -0.76
C ASN A 65 -1.26 7.51 -0.56
N HIS A 66 -1.76 6.31 -0.25
CA HIS A 66 -0.97 5.09 -0.23
C HIS A 66 -0.24 4.89 -1.56
N GLN A 67 -0.94 4.97 -2.69
CA GLN A 67 -0.36 4.79 -4.02
C GLN A 67 0.72 5.85 -4.33
N LYS A 68 0.44 7.14 -4.05
CA LYS A 68 1.42 8.23 -4.24
C LYS A 68 2.68 8.00 -3.42
N LEU A 69 2.53 7.72 -2.13
CA LEU A 69 3.66 7.49 -1.23
C LEU A 69 4.36 6.15 -1.52
N ALA A 70 3.64 5.13 -1.97
CA ALA A 70 4.21 3.85 -2.37
C ALA A 70 5.10 4.00 -3.59
N LEU A 71 4.67 4.76 -4.61
CA LEU A 71 5.48 5.03 -5.79
C LEU A 71 6.72 5.87 -5.45
N LEU A 72 6.55 6.88 -4.58
CA LEU A 72 7.68 7.65 -4.06
C LEU A 72 8.67 6.76 -3.31
N SER A 73 8.17 5.88 -2.43
CA SER A 73 8.98 4.92 -1.67
C SER A 73 9.71 3.96 -2.60
N LEU A 74 9.05 3.47 -3.65
CA LEU A 74 9.67 2.59 -4.65
C LEU A 74 10.83 3.30 -5.37
N GLY A 75 10.65 4.56 -5.78
CA GLY A 75 11.71 5.36 -6.39
C GLY A 75 12.90 5.58 -5.45
N MET A 76 12.63 5.92 -4.19
CA MET A 76 13.68 6.09 -3.17
C MET A 76 14.40 4.77 -2.86
N LEU A 77 13.67 3.66 -2.77
CA LEU A 77 14.25 2.33 -2.55
C LEU A 77 15.13 1.89 -3.73
N ALA A 78 14.71 2.18 -4.96
CA ALA A 78 15.53 1.92 -6.15
C ALA A 78 16.83 2.73 -6.12
N TYR A 79 16.75 4.03 -5.80
CA TYR A 79 17.94 4.87 -5.63
C TYR A 79 18.85 4.38 -4.48
N GLN A 80 18.27 4.03 -3.33
CA GLN A 80 19.00 3.44 -2.21
C GLN A 80 19.71 2.14 -2.61
N SER A 81 19.05 1.31 -3.41
CA SER A 81 19.60 0.04 -3.92
C SER A 81 20.78 0.28 -4.86
N LEU A 82 20.70 1.31 -5.73
CA LEU A 82 21.83 1.74 -6.57
C LEU A 82 23.03 2.17 -5.71
N LEU A 83 22.80 2.92 -4.64
CA LEU A 83 23.87 3.28 -3.70
C LEU A 83 24.46 2.04 -3.00
N GLY A 84 23.62 1.07 -2.64
CA GLY A 84 24.06 -0.21 -2.07
C GLY A 84 24.93 -1.01 -3.04
N TYR A 85 24.56 -1.04 -4.32
CA TYR A 85 25.33 -1.69 -5.37
C TYR A 85 26.72 -1.02 -5.56
N LYS A 86 26.79 0.31 -5.56
CA LYS A 86 28.08 1.03 -5.62
C LYS A 86 29.00 0.70 -4.45
N MET A 87 28.45 0.55 -3.23
CA MET A 87 29.25 0.10 -2.08
C MET A 87 29.72 -1.35 -2.22
N TYR A 88 28.89 -2.23 -2.80
CA TYR A 88 29.26 -3.61 -3.11
C TYR A 88 30.42 -3.67 -4.12
N GLU A 89 30.49 -2.72 -5.06
CA GLU A 89 31.62 -2.55 -6.00
C GLU A 89 32.84 -1.82 -5.37
N GLY A 90 32.77 -1.42 -4.10
CA GLY A 90 33.89 -0.83 -3.36
C GLY A 90 33.81 0.68 -3.13
N ASP A 91 32.82 1.40 -3.68
CA ASP A 91 32.63 2.84 -3.40
C ASP A 91 31.89 3.08 -2.07
N TYR A 92 32.63 2.94 -0.97
CA TYR A 92 32.09 3.18 0.38
C TYR A 92 31.82 4.67 0.69
N SER A 93 32.19 5.62 -0.18
CA SER A 93 31.78 7.02 -0.04
C SER A 93 30.25 7.19 -0.05
N LYS A 94 29.52 6.20 -0.60
CA LYS A 94 28.06 6.18 -0.68
C LYS A 94 27.36 5.74 0.61
N LEU A 95 28.09 5.27 1.61
CA LEU A 95 27.51 4.72 2.85
C LEU A 95 26.61 5.72 3.58
N SER A 96 27.05 6.98 3.71
CA SER A 96 26.26 8.02 4.37
C SER A 96 24.94 8.26 3.63
N SER A 97 24.99 8.39 2.31
CA SER A 97 23.80 8.55 1.48
C SER A 97 22.89 7.32 1.53
N HIS A 98 23.44 6.11 1.47
CA HIS A 98 22.67 4.86 1.56
C HIS A 98 21.90 4.79 2.88
N ARG A 99 22.55 5.10 4.01
CA ARG A 99 21.90 5.15 5.33
C ARG A 99 20.83 6.24 5.41
N LYS A 100 21.10 7.45 4.90
CA LYS A 100 20.13 8.55 4.86
C LYS A 100 18.87 8.16 4.08
N PHE A 101 19.04 7.63 2.88
CA PHE A 101 17.92 7.19 2.05
C PHE A 101 17.23 5.95 2.62
N SER A 102 17.92 5.09 3.36
CA SER A 102 17.28 4.00 4.12
C SER A 102 16.25 4.52 5.12
N THR A 103 16.60 5.52 5.93
CA THR A 103 15.68 6.10 6.92
C THR A 103 14.49 6.80 6.26
N ILE A 104 14.76 7.59 5.20
CA ILE A 104 13.72 8.32 4.47
C ILE A 104 12.76 7.33 3.80
N THR A 105 13.29 6.36 3.04
CA THR A 105 12.50 5.34 2.33
C THR A 105 11.64 4.55 3.30
N TRP A 106 12.21 4.08 4.42
CA TRP A 106 11.46 3.34 5.43
C TRP A 106 10.32 4.17 6.02
N SER A 107 10.56 5.46 6.31
CA SER A 107 9.53 6.35 6.87
C SER A 107 8.36 6.56 5.90
N PHE A 108 8.65 6.85 4.62
CA PHE A 108 7.63 6.98 3.59
C PHE A 108 6.89 5.67 3.33
N TYR A 109 7.61 4.56 3.33
CA TYR A 109 7.03 3.23 3.17
C TYR A 109 6.08 2.90 4.30
N MET A 110 6.49 3.09 5.56
CA MET A 110 5.63 2.80 6.72
C MET A 110 4.40 3.70 6.76
N THR A 111 4.55 4.96 6.36
CA THR A 111 3.41 5.88 6.21
C THR A 111 2.45 5.37 5.14
N SER A 112 2.97 4.96 3.98
CA SER A 112 2.17 4.37 2.91
C SER A 112 1.48 3.08 3.34
N ALA A 113 2.20 2.15 3.97
CA ALA A 113 1.67 0.88 4.46
C ALA A 113 0.54 1.10 5.48
N SER A 114 0.70 2.07 6.38
CA SER A 114 -0.31 2.45 7.37
C SER A 114 -1.59 2.95 6.71
N LEU A 115 -1.49 3.79 5.68
CA LEU A 115 -2.65 4.26 4.92
C LEU A 115 -3.45 3.12 4.27
N SER A 116 -2.78 2.06 3.81
CA SER A 116 -3.46 0.89 3.25
C SER A 116 -4.06 -0.01 4.33
N TYR A 117 -3.28 -0.33 5.37
CA TYR A 117 -3.66 -1.27 6.42
C TYR A 117 -4.81 -0.76 7.28
N PHE A 118 -4.84 0.53 7.60
CA PHE A 118 -5.89 1.13 8.43
C PHE A 118 -7.06 1.70 7.62
N ALA A 119 -7.10 1.51 6.29
CA ALA A 119 -8.18 2.04 5.47
C ALA A 119 -9.56 1.45 5.85
N PRO A 120 -10.65 2.25 5.86
CA PRO A 120 -12.01 1.76 6.08
C PRO A 120 -12.42 0.66 5.11
N PRO A 121 -13.46 -0.15 5.38
CA PRO A 121 -13.84 -1.29 4.53
C PRO A 121 -14.14 -0.89 3.08
N ALA A 122 -13.83 -1.77 2.13
CA ALA A 122 -14.17 -1.59 0.72
C ALA A 122 -15.69 -1.70 0.49
N GLN A 123 -16.18 -1.11 -0.60
CA GLN A 123 -17.58 -1.31 -1.02
C GLN A 123 -17.81 -2.72 -1.55
N LYS A 124 -16.82 -3.30 -2.23
CA LYS A 124 -16.89 -4.66 -2.79
C LYS A 124 -15.60 -5.41 -2.51
N TYR A 125 -15.73 -6.67 -2.11
CA TYR A 125 -14.62 -7.60 -2.01
C TYR A 125 -14.66 -8.61 -3.17
N GLU A 126 -13.51 -8.82 -3.81
CA GLU A 126 -13.39 -9.75 -4.95
C GLU A 126 -13.26 -11.20 -4.49
N LYS A 127 -14.05 -12.10 -5.11
CA LYS A 127 -13.98 -13.54 -4.88
C LYS A 127 -12.83 -14.20 -5.65
N ARG A 128 -12.63 -13.78 -6.90
CA ARG A 128 -11.65 -14.34 -7.84
C ARG A 128 -10.23 -13.87 -7.55
N VAL A 129 -9.24 -14.54 -8.14
CA VAL A 129 -7.86 -14.04 -8.17
C VAL A 129 -7.80 -12.90 -9.17
N SER A 130 -7.53 -11.70 -8.68
CA SER A 130 -7.37 -10.48 -9.47
C SER A 130 -5.99 -9.88 -9.24
N SER A 131 -5.61 -8.92 -10.07
CA SER A 131 -4.35 -8.18 -9.91
C SER A 131 -4.19 -7.61 -8.49
N MET A 132 -5.27 -7.10 -7.89
CA MET A 132 -5.27 -6.57 -6.53
C MET A 132 -5.14 -7.63 -5.44
N LYS A 133 -5.64 -8.85 -5.70
CA LYS A 133 -5.44 -9.98 -4.80
C LYS A 133 -3.97 -10.43 -4.81
N VAL A 134 -3.34 -10.44 -5.98
CA VAL A 134 -1.90 -10.74 -6.11
C VAL A 134 -1.05 -9.63 -5.48
N HIS A 135 -1.36 -8.35 -5.70
CA HIS A 135 -0.74 -7.22 -5.01
C HIS A 135 -0.78 -7.41 -3.49
N ARG A 136 -1.92 -7.82 -2.93
CA ARG A 136 -2.05 -8.10 -1.50
C ARG A 136 -1.14 -9.23 -1.03
N TRP A 137 -0.98 -10.30 -1.81
CA TRP A 137 -0.04 -11.37 -1.45
C TRP A 137 1.42 -10.88 -1.49
N LEU A 138 1.79 -10.14 -2.53
CA LEU A 138 3.10 -9.50 -2.62
C LEU A 138 3.33 -8.51 -1.48
N SER A 139 2.27 -7.92 -0.94
CA SER A 139 2.37 -7.00 0.21
C SER A 139 2.95 -7.64 1.46
N TYR A 140 2.70 -8.93 1.69
CA TYR A 140 3.33 -9.64 2.79
C TYR A 140 4.84 -9.78 2.57
N ILE A 141 5.27 -10.05 1.33
CA ILE A 141 6.67 -10.22 0.97
C ILE A 141 7.42 -8.90 1.10
N HIS A 142 6.94 -7.84 0.44
CA HIS A 142 7.64 -6.56 0.49
C HIS A 142 7.57 -5.91 1.88
N PHE A 143 6.49 -6.11 2.64
CA PHE A 143 6.44 -5.62 4.03
C PHE A 143 7.45 -6.34 4.92
N ALA A 144 7.53 -7.67 4.87
CA ALA A 144 8.54 -8.42 5.60
C ALA A 144 9.98 -7.97 5.23
N GLY A 145 10.22 -7.78 3.93
CA GLY A 145 11.48 -7.26 3.42
C GLY A 145 11.85 -5.87 3.95
N MET A 146 10.92 -4.91 3.86
CA MET A 146 11.12 -3.54 4.36
C MET A 146 11.35 -3.46 5.87
N MET A 147 10.84 -4.42 6.65
CA MET A 147 11.14 -4.53 8.08
C MET A 147 12.52 -5.16 8.34
N ALA A 148 12.92 -6.15 7.54
CA ALA A 148 14.17 -6.89 7.73
C ALA A 148 15.41 -6.13 7.26
N ILE A 149 15.34 -5.41 6.13
CA ILE A 149 16.51 -4.78 5.49
C ILE A 149 17.31 -3.86 6.42
N PRO A 150 16.71 -2.95 7.21
CA PRO A 150 17.48 -2.08 8.11
C PRO A 150 18.24 -2.86 9.18
N PHE A 151 17.63 -3.90 9.74
CA PHE A 151 18.26 -4.78 10.72
C PHE A 151 19.42 -5.55 10.10
N LEU A 152 19.20 -6.15 8.92
CA LEU A 152 20.26 -6.84 8.19
C LEU A 152 21.41 -5.91 7.82
N GLY A 153 21.12 -4.66 7.45
CA GLY A 153 22.15 -3.66 7.13
C GLY A 153 23.03 -3.31 8.33
N LYS A 154 22.43 -3.21 9.54
CA LYS A 154 23.20 -3.03 10.78
C LYS A 154 24.03 -4.26 11.13
N ASN A 155 23.54 -5.46 10.84
CA ASN A 155 24.25 -6.70 11.15
C ASN A 155 25.48 -6.94 10.28
N ILE A 156 25.59 -6.32 9.09
CA ILE A 156 26.78 -6.45 8.24
C ILE A 156 28.06 -6.06 9.01
N SER A 157 28.05 -4.94 9.74
CA SER A 157 29.23 -4.47 10.48
C SER A 157 29.53 -5.25 11.76
N ASN A 158 28.58 -6.05 12.24
CA ASN A 158 28.68 -6.77 13.51
C ASN A 158 28.84 -8.29 13.32
N SER A 159 28.86 -8.75 12.07
CA SER A 159 28.93 -10.18 11.74
C SER A 159 30.37 -10.68 11.74
N ASN A 160 30.60 -11.85 12.30
CA ASN A 160 31.87 -12.57 12.17
C ASN A 160 32.13 -13.05 10.73
N ASP A 161 31.06 -13.17 9.93
CA ASP A 161 31.11 -13.52 8.51
C ASP A 161 30.47 -12.36 7.71
N TYR A 162 31.32 -11.42 7.31
CA TYR A 162 30.91 -10.21 6.59
C TYR A 162 30.22 -10.54 5.26
N ASP A 163 30.82 -11.43 4.47
CA ASP A 163 30.32 -11.76 3.13
C ASP A 163 28.96 -12.44 3.18
N LYS A 164 28.73 -13.33 4.17
CA LYS A 164 27.41 -13.94 4.37
C LYS A 164 26.36 -12.92 4.78
N ALA A 165 26.69 -12.01 5.70
CA ALA A 165 25.76 -10.95 6.12
C ALA A 165 25.44 -9.99 4.96
N LEU A 166 26.44 -9.60 4.19
CA LEU A 166 26.29 -8.75 3.01
C LEU A 166 25.42 -9.42 1.93
N ARG A 167 25.69 -10.70 1.60
CA ARG A 167 24.85 -11.46 0.66
C ARG A 167 23.41 -11.56 1.12
N LEU A 168 23.17 -11.81 2.41
CA LEU A 168 21.81 -11.91 2.94
C LEU A 168 21.07 -10.57 2.82
N HIS A 169 21.69 -9.47 3.26
CA HIS A 169 21.12 -8.13 3.10
C HIS A 169 20.80 -7.81 1.64
N LYS A 170 21.74 -8.07 0.73
CA LYS A 170 21.56 -7.85 -0.71
C LYS A 170 20.39 -8.67 -1.26
N ASN A 171 20.33 -9.96 -0.97
CA ASN A 171 19.28 -10.85 -1.47
C ASN A 171 17.89 -10.41 -0.99
N VAL A 172 17.75 -10.07 0.29
CA VAL A 172 16.48 -9.57 0.84
C VAL A 172 16.11 -8.23 0.22
N ALA A 173 17.08 -7.32 0.04
CA ALA A 173 16.86 -6.05 -0.66
C ALA A 173 16.37 -6.24 -2.09
N THR A 174 17.01 -7.13 -2.86
CA THR A 174 16.61 -7.47 -4.23
C THR A 174 15.18 -8.03 -4.27
N ILE A 175 14.86 -9.02 -3.44
CA ILE A 175 13.49 -9.60 -3.38
C ILE A 175 12.46 -8.51 -3.03
N THR A 176 12.81 -7.60 -2.12
CA THR A 176 11.92 -6.51 -1.69
C THR A 176 11.67 -5.52 -2.82
N VAL A 177 12.70 -5.05 -3.50
CA VAL A 177 12.55 -4.15 -4.66
C VAL A 177 11.74 -4.83 -5.75
N THR A 178 12.09 -6.07 -6.12
CA THR A 178 11.38 -6.81 -7.17
C THR A 178 9.91 -7.02 -6.82
N SER A 179 9.61 -7.44 -5.59
CA SER A 179 8.22 -7.64 -5.15
C SER A 179 7.44 -6.32 -5.11
N MET A 180 8.03 -5.21 -4.66
CA MET A 180 7.40 -3.88 -4.72
C MET A 180 7.18 -3.41 -6.15
N SER A 181 8.15 -3.60 -7.05
CA SER A 181 8.02 -3.24 -8.47
C SER A 181 6.90 -4.03 -9.14
N LEU A 182 6.85 -5.35 -8.95
CA LEU A 182 5.78 -6.19 -9.48
C LEU A 182 4.42 -5.79 -8.89
N SER A 183 4.39 -5.54 -7.58
CA SER A 183 3.20 -5.06 -6.87
C SER A 183 2.69 -3.74 -7.44
N ALA A 184 3.57 -2.81 -7.80
CA ALA A 184 3.21 -1.55 -8.45
C ALA A 184 2.69 -1.76 -9.88
N LEU A 185 3.34 -2.61 -10.69
CA LEU A 185 2.89 -2.92 -12.05
C LEU A 185 1.46 -3.51 -12.06
N LEU A 186 1.18 -4.41 -11.13
CA LEU A 186 -0.15 -5.01 -10.96
C LEU A 186 -1.24 -3.95 -10.67
N THR A 187 -0.90 -2.81 -10.06
CA THR A 187 -1.89 -1.73 -9.81
C THR A 187 -2.34 -0.97 -11.05
N ILE A 188 -1.63 -1.14 -12.17
CA ILE A 188 -1.95 -0.48 -13.45
C ILE A 188 -2.83 -1.38 -14.33
N LEU A 189 -2.81 -2.70 -14.11
CA LEU A 189 -3.60 -3.65 -14.89
C LEU A 189 -5.09 -3.52 -14.57
N PRO A 190 -5.98 -3.66 -15.56
CA PRO A 190 -7.42 -3.72 -15.32
C PRO A 190 -7.76 -4.97 -14.50
N TYR A 191 -8.70 -4.86 -13.56
CA TYR A 191 -9.12 -5.94 -12.67
C TYR A 191 -10.62 -5.89 -12.33
#